data_AF-X0TIP7-F1
#
_entry.id   AF-X0TIP7-F1
#
_cell.length_a   1.000
_cell.length_b   1.000
_cell.length_c   1.000
_cell.angle_alpha   90.00
_cell.angle_beta   90.00
_cell.angle_gamma   90.00
#
_symmetry.space_group_name_H-M   'P 1'
#
loop_
_entity.id
_entity.type
_entity.pdbx_description
1 polymer ?
#
loop_
_entity_poly.entity_id
_entity_poly.type
_entity_poly.pdbx_seq_one_letter_code
_entity_poly.pdbx_strand_id
1 'polypeptide(L)' 'YYRWRKEYGGLRIEQAKKLKNLEKENARLKKLVADLSLDKAILKEAAEGNF' A
#
# COMPACT_ATOMS: atom_id res chain seq x y z
N TYR A 1 23.05 -30.87 -11.98
CA TYR A 1 21.59 -30.72 -11.75
C TYR A 1 21.21 -29.70 -10.65
N TYR A 2 22.11 -29.17 -9.81
CA TYR A 2 21.77 -28.29 -8.67
C TYR A 2 21.76 -26.77 -8.93
N ARG A 3 22.33 -26.28 -10.04
CA ARG A 3 22.49 -24.82 -10.30
C ARG A 3 21.16 -24.07 -10.43
N TRP A 4 20.23 -24.58 -11.21
CA TRP A 4 18.95 -23.91 -11.49
C TRP A 4 18.11 -23.71 -10.23
N ARG A 5 18.15 -24.64 -9.27
CA ARG A 5 17.39 -24.53 -8.03
C ARG A 5 17.95 -23.44 -7.10
N LYS A 6 19.27 -23.24 -7.10
CA LYS A 6 19.93 -22.17 -6.32
C LYS A 6 19.63 -20.79 -6.90
N GLU A 7 19.65 -20.67 -8.23
CA GLU A 7 19.52 -19.40 -8.94
C GLU A 7 18.06 -18.94 -9.04
N TYR A 8 17.15 -19.82 -9.46
CA TYR A 8 15.73 -19.49 -9.64
C TYR A 8 14.88 -19.76 -8.38
N GLY A 9 15.38 -20.53 -7.41
CA GLY A 9 14.70 -20.75 -6.13
C GLY A 9 14.71 -19.51 -5.25
N GLY A 10 15.88 -18.89 -5.08
CA GLY A 10 16.02 -17.65 -4.31
C GLY A 10 15.33 -16.45 -4.95
N LEU A 11 15.43 -16.32 -6.28
CA LEU A 11 14.79 -15.24 -7.03
C LEU A 11 13.26 -15.20 -6.82
N ARG A 12 12.60 -16.35 -6.83
CA ARG A 12 11.15 -16.44 -6.61
C ARG A 12 10.75 -16.05 -5.19
N ILE A 13 11.56 -16.38 -4.19
CA ILE A 13 11.31 -16.02 -2.79
C ILE A 13 11.48 -14.50 -2.58
N GLU A 14 12.54 -13.93 -3.14
CA GLU A 14 12.79 -12.48 -3.12
C GLU A 14 11.65 -11.70 -3.78
N GLN A 15 11.19 -12.15 -4.96
CA GLN A 15 10.05 -11.55 -5.66
C GLN A 15 8.75 -11.62 -4.83
N ALA A 16 8.46 -12.78 -4.22
CA ALA A 16 7.29 -12.93 -3.35
C ALA A 16 7.36 -12.02 -2.11
N LYS A 17 8.54 -11.87 -1.50
CA LYS A 17 8.75 -10.97 -0.36
C LYS A 17 8.54 -9.51 -0.75
N LYS A 18 9.07 -9.10 -1.91
CA LYS A 18 8.85 -7.75 -2.46
C LYS A 18 7.37 -7.48 -2.73
N LEU A 19 6.67 -8.45 -3.33
CA LEU A 19 5.23 -8.33 -3.60
C LEU A 19 4.44 -8.12 -2.30
N LYS A 20 4.67 -8.97 -1.28
CA LYS A 20 4.00 -8.85 0.03
C LYS A 20 4.26 -7.50 0.70
N ASN A 21 5.47 -6.95 0.57
CA ASN A 21 5.79 -5.63 1.11
C ASN A 21 5.06 -4.51 0.35
N LEU A 22 4.98 -4.60 -0.98
CA LEU A 22 4.23 -3.64 -1.79
C LEU A 22 2.74 -3.69 -1.50
N GLU A 23 2.17 -4.88 -1.32
CA GLU A 23 0.76 -5.05 -0.93
C GLU A 23 0.44 -4.41 0.42
N LYS A 24 1.32 -4.61 1.42
CA LYS A 24 1.20 -3.97 2.74
C LYS A 24 1.25 -2.45 2.64
N GLU A 25 2.22 -1.92 1.88
CA GLU A 25 2.35 -0.48 1.72
C GLU A 25 1.16 0.11 0.95
N ASN A 26 0.66 -0.57 -0.08
CA ASN A 26 -0.53 -0.16 -0.80
C ASN A 26 -1.76 -0.11 0.13
N ALA A 27 -1.95 -1.11 0.99
CA ALA A 27 -3.02 -1.10 1.98
C ALA A 27 -2.90 0.07 2.96
N ARG A 28 -1.69 0.35 3.45
CA ARG A 28 -1.41 1.49 4.33
C ARG A 28 -1.71 2.83 3.64
N LEU A 29 -1.28 2.99 2.40
CA LEU A 29 -1.51 4.19 1.60
C LEU A 29 -3.00 4.40 1.31
N LYS A 30 -3.74 3.35 0.95
CA LYS A 30 -5.19 3.43 0.74
C LYS A 30 -5.92 3.91 1.99
N LYS A 31 -5.55 3.38 3.17
CA LYS A 31 -6.13 3.83 4.43
C LYS A 31 -5.85 5.32 4.66
N LEU A 32 -4.59 5.74 4.52
CA LEU A 32 -4.20 7.14 4.69
C LEU A 32 -4.96 8.08 3.74
N VAL A 33 -5.13 7.68 2.48
CA VAL A 33 -5.88 8.46 1.49
C VAL A 33 -7.36 8.57 1.89
N ALA A 34 -7.97 7.49 2.39
CA ALA A 34 -9.35 7.51 2.84
C ALA A 34 -9.52 8.44 4.06
N ASP A 35 -8.64 8.33 5.05
CA ASP A 35 -8.65 9.17 6.26
C ASP A 35 -8.50 10.66 5.88
N LEU A 36 -7.51 11.00 5.05
CA LEU A 36 -7.30 12.38 4.58
C LEU A 36 -8.46 12.92 3.73
N SER A 37 -9.08 12.05 2.93
CA SER A 37 -10.23 12.43 2.11
C SER A 37 -11.46 12.71 2.97
N LEU A 38 -11.64 11.95 4.05
CA LEU A 38 -12.69 12.17 5.04
C LEU A 38 -12.46 13.48 5.80
N ASP A 39 -11.25 13.71 6.31
CA ASP A 39 -10.90 14.96 7.01
C ASP A 39 -11.14 16.17 6.11
N LYS A 40 -10.73 16.09 4.84
CA LYS A 40 -10.99 17.14 3.85
C LYS A 40 -12.49 17.40 3.65
N ALA A 41 -13.31 16.35 3.59
CA ALA A 41 -14.75 16.49 3.44
C ALA A 41 -15.38 17.18 4.66
N ILE A 42 -15.02 16.76 5.87
CA ILE A 42 -15.49 17.34 7.13
C ILE A 42 -15.11 18.82 7.20
N LEU A 43 -13.84 19.16 6.90
CA LEU A 43 -13.38 20.55 6.93
C LEU A 43 -14.12 21.42 5.91
N LYS A 44 -14.43 20.87 4.73
CA LYS A 44 -15.19 21.57 3.70
C LYS A 44 -16.62 21.83 4.16
N GLU A 45 -17.29 20.82 4.72
CA GLU A 45 -18.67 20.95 5.24
C GLU A 45 -18.73 21.96 6.40
N ALA A 46 -17.78 21.90 7.34
CA ALA A 46 -17.69 22.85 8.45
C ALA A 46 -17.42 24.29 7.98
N ALA A 47 -16.71 24.46 6.86
CA ALA A 47 -16.48 25.77 6.26
C ALA A 47 -17.69 26.30 5.46
N GLU A 48 -18.49 25.41 4.87
CA GLU A 48 -19.71 25.75 4.13
C GLU A 48 -20.89 26.05 5.07
N GLY A 49 -20.95 25.44 6.26
CA GLY A 49 -21.95 25.70 7.29
C GLY A 49 -21.57 26.86 8.22
N ASN A 50 -21.62 28.11 7.75
CA ASN A 50 -21.62 29.34 8.58
C ASN A 50 -22.01 30.62 7.80
N PHE A 51 -23.00 30.55 6.92
CA PHE A 51 -23.73 31.71 6.37
C PHE A 51 -25.20 31.39 6.14
#